data_AF-A0A536UPT4-F1
#
_entry.id   AF-A0A536UPT4-F1
#
_cell.length_a   1.000
_cell.length_b   1.000
_cell.length_c   1.000
_cell.angle_alpha   90.00
_cell.angle_beta   90.00
_cell.angle_gamma   90.00
#
_symmetry.space_group_name_H-M   'P 1'
#
loop_
_entity.id
_entity.type
_entity.pdbx_description
1 polymer ?
#
loop_
_entity_poly.entity_id
_entity_poly.type
_entity_poly.pdbx_seq_one_letter_code
_entity_poly.pdbx_strand_id
1 'polypeptide(L)'
;MSSSRTSAAAASSRISHMVSIEWSKLRRGAAAASVVLAACSSVPLRESPPPAPPSPAPAAQAPAGLPGDALLHPRARWVPVPWSELPGWGDDRALQAWPALQRGCEKPAPAWIFVCAQARGYAPPDDAALRDWFAQRLQPYRVEAHDGEAQGLATGYFEPLVDAARAPRAGAVERAARLG
;
A
#
# COMPACT_ATOMS: atom_id res chain seq x y z
N MET A 1 -42.23 -15.92 39.60
CA MET A 1 -43.18 -16.21 38.49
C MET A 1 -43.47 -14.87 37.81
N SER A 2 -43.23 -14.59 36.52
CA SER A 2 -42.80 -15.39 35.37
C SER A 2 -42.01 -14.47 34.43
N SER A 3 -40.93 -14.98 33.83
CA SER A 3 -40.22 -14.33 32.74
C SER A 3 -40.92 -14.62 31.42
N SER A 4 -41.26 -13.60 30.63
CA SER A 4 -41.71 -13.74 29.25
C SER A 4 -40.54 -13.42 28.31
N ARG A 5 -40.04 -14.46 27.65
CA ARG A 5 -39.09 -14.38 26.52
C ARG A 5 -39.89 -14.27 25.23
N THR A 6 -39.65 -13.21 24.44
CA THR A 6 -40.14 -13.12 23.06
C THR A 6 -39.13 -13.82 22.15
N SER A 7 -39.53 -14.92 21.51
CA SER A 7 -38.70 -15.62 20.53
C SER A 7 -38.78 -14.96 19.15
N ALA A 8 -37.63 -14.82 18.50
CA ALA A 8 -37.52 -14.39 17.10
C ALA A 8 -38.08 -15.43 16.13
N ALA A 9 -38.62 -14.97 15.00
CA ALA A 9 -39.08 -15.82 13.91
C ALA A 9 -37.89 -16.44 13.16
N ALA A 10 -37.95 -17.75 12.95
CA ALA A 10 -37.04 -18.51 12.09
C ALA A 10 -37.70 -18.76 10.72
N ALA A 11 -37.06 -18.32 9.65
CA ALA A 11 -37.25 -18.72 8.24
C ALA A 11 -36.24 -17.91 7.41
N SER A 12 -35.53 -18.40 6.39
CA SER A 12 -35.48 -19.68 5.69
C SER A 12 -34.10 -19.70 5.02
N SER A 13 -33.26 -20.69 5.32
CA SER A 13 -32.00 -20.93 4.62
C SER A 13 -32.28 -21.71 3.32
N ARG A 14 -32.10 -21.11 2.16
CA ARG A 14 -31.98 -21.86 0.89
C ARG A 14 -31.41 -20.97 -0.21
N ILE A 15 -30.14 -21.21 -0.53
CA ILE A 15 -29.63 -21.46 -1.88
C ILE A 15 -28.11 -21.68 -1.73
N SER A 16 -27.72 -22.95 -1.63
CA SER A 16 -26.37 -23.40 -1.92
C SER A 16 -26.32 -23.72 -3.41
N HIS A 17 -25.66 -22.88 -4.21
CA HIS A 17 -25.19 -23.33 -5.51
C HIS A 17 -23.91 -24.13 -5.28
N MET A 18 -24.08 -25.44 -5.14
CA MET A 18 -23.01 -26.41 -5.31
C MET A 18 -22.54 -26.32 -6.77
N VAL A 19 -21.42 -25.63 -7.00
CA VAL A 19 -20.60 -25.86 -8.20
C VAL A 19 -19.69 -27.04 -7.87
N SER A 20 -20.25 -28.24 -7.96
CA SER A 20 -19.52 -29.50 -7.93
C SER A 20 -18.75 -29.65 -9.24
N ILE A 21 -17.53 -29.13 -9.27
CA ILE A 21 -16.57 -29.37 -10.33
C ILE A 21 -16.09 -30.82 -10.18
N GLU A 22 -16.58 -31.71 -11.05
CA GLU A 22 -16.17 -33.12 -11.11
C GLU A 22 -14.69 -33.25 -11.49
N TRP A 23 -13.83 -33.24 -10.48
CA TRP A 23 -12.38 -33.44 -10.61
C TRP A 23 -11.96 -34.92 -10.79
N SER A 24 -12.89 -35.78 -11.21
CA SER A 24 -12.74 -37.24 -11.14
C SER A 24 -12.29 -37.93 -12.44
N LYS A 25 -11.96 -37.19 -13.51
CA LYS A 25 -11.63 -37.80 -14.82
C LYS A 25 -10.27 -37.40 -15.44
N LEU A 26 -9.32 -36.89 -14.64
CA LEU A 26 -7.94 -36.67 -15.12
C LEU A 26 -6.88 -37.41 -14.30
N ARG A 27 -7.14 -38.69 -13.99
CA ARG A 27 -6.14 -39.64 -13.47
C ARG A 27 -6.34 -40.98 -14.16
N ARG A 28 -5.77 -41.14 -15.36
CA ARG A 28 -5.47 -42.44 -16.00
C ARG A 28 -4.64 -42.22 -17.25
N GLY A 29 -3.33 -42.38 -17.09
CA GLY A 29 -2.32 -42.29 -18.14
C GLY A 29 -0.97 -42.69 -17.55
N ALA A 30 -0.91 -43.92 -17.05
CA ALA A 30 0.32 -44.50 -16.51
C ALA A 30 1.31 -44.79 -17.65
N ALA A 31 2.52 -44.24 -17.47
CA ALA A 31 3.81 -44.95 -17.49
C ALA A 31 4.22 -45.74 -18.75
N ALA A 32 5.37 -45.38 -19.32
CA ALA A 32 6.57 -46.25 -19.43
C ALA A 32 7.56 -45.67 -20.45
N ALA A 33 8.73 -45.20 -19.98
CA ALA A 33 10.00 -45.31 -20.70
C ALA A 33 11.14 -44.89 -19.76
N SER A 34 11.69 -45.86 -19.05
CA SER A 34 12.95 -45.75 -18.34
C SER A 34 14.09 -45.75 -19.36
N VAL A 35 14.86 -44.66 -19.45
CA VAL A 35 16.19 -44.67 -20.07
C VAL A 35 17.20 -44.27 -19.01
N VAL A 36 18.06 -45.23 -18.70
CA VAL A 36 19.24 -45.12 -17.86
C VAL A 36 20.27 -44.23 -18.56
N LEU A 37 20.68 -43.14 -17.92
CA LEU A 37 22.04 -42.61 -18.06
C LEU A 37 22.51 -42.11 -16.69
N ALA A 38 23.13 -43.03 -15.95
CA ALA A 38 24.14 -42.69 -14.98
C ALA A 38 25.34 -42.09 -15.74
N ALA A 39 25.43 -40.77 -15.77
CA ALA A 39 26.64 -40.06 -16.20
C ALA A 39 27.30 -39.46 -14.96
N CYS A 40 28.22 -40.23 -14.37
CA CYS A 40 29.25 -39.69 -13.50
C CYS A 40 30.10 -38.71 -14.32
N SER A 41 30.14 -37.45 -13.92
CA SER A 41 31.24 -36.55 -14.28
C SER A 41 31.63 -35.76 -13.04
N SER A 42 32.73 -36.19 -12.45
CA SER A 42 33.47 -35.54 -11.38
C SER A 42 33.77 -34.09 -11.75
N VAL A 43 33.29 -33.16 -10.93
CA VAL A 43 33.71 -31.75 -10.99
C VAL A 43 35.15 -31.67 -10.46
N PRO A 44 36.15 -31.22 -11.25
CA PRO A 44 37.45 -30.91 -10.69
C PRO A 44 37.31 -29.71 -9.75
N LEU A 45 37.85 -29.82 -8.54
CA LEU A 45 38.02 -28.67 -7.65
C LEU A 45 38.93 -27.67 -8.38
N ARG A 46 38.36 -26.54 -8.79
CA ARG A 46 39.12 -25.37 -9.21
C ARG A 46 39.82 -24.82 -7.96
N GLU A 47 41.14 -24.86 -7.96
CA GLU A 47 41.97 -24.08 -7.03
C GLU A 47 41.55 -22.60 -7.11
N SER A 48 41.16 -22.01 -5.98
CA SER A 48 40.88 -20.59 -5.90
C SER A 48 42.16 -19.79 -6.15
N PRO A 49 42.15 -18.77 -7.04
CA PRO A 49 43.26 -17.83 -7.12
C PRO A 49 43.40 -17.07 -5.79
N PRO A 50 44.61 -16.57 -5.45
CA PRO A 50 44.81 -15.77 -4.26
C PRO A 50 43.88 -14.54 -4.27
N PRO A 51 43.44 -14.07 -3.09
CA PRO A 51 42.52 -12.94 -2.99
C PRO A 51 43.13 -11.70 -3.63
N ALA A 52 42.46 -11.19 -4.66
CA ALA A 52 42.74 -9.86 -5.18
C ALA A 52 42.49 -8.82 -4.08
N PRO A 53 43.22 -7.70 -4.06
CA PRO A 53 42.96 -6.59 -3.13
C PRO A 53 41.50 -6.13 -3.28
N PRO A 54 40.87 -5.62 -2.20
CA PRO A 54 39.49 -5.18 -2.25
C PRO A 54 39.35 -4.08 -3.30
N SER A 55 38.72 -4.43 -4.42
CA SER A 55 38.19 -3.46 -5.36
C SER A 55 37.15 -2.63 -4.58
N PRO A 56 37.18 -1.29 -4.66
CA PRO A 56 36.12 -0.50 -4.05
C PRO A 56 34.79 -1.01 -4.60
N ALA A 57 33.88 -1.35 -3.68
CA ALA A 57 32.53 -1.76 -4.04
C ALA A 57 31.98 -0.76 -5.06
N PRO A 58 31.35 -1.21 -6.15
CA PRO A 58 30.59 -0.28 -6.97
C PRO A 58 29.58 0.38 -6.03
N ALA A 59 29.67 1.70 -5.89
CA ALA A 59 28.59 2.48 -5.32
C ALA A 59 27.32 1.98 -6.02
N ALA A 60 26.33 1.55 -5.24
CA ALA A 60 25.03 1.17 -5.76
C ALA A 60 24.61 2.27 -6.73
N GLN A 61 24.59 1.94 -8.01
CA GLN A 61 24.17 2.88 -9.04
C GLN A 61 22.71 3.17 -8.72
N ALA A 62 22.43 4.39 -8.27
CA ALA A 62 21.08 4.92 -8.23
C ALA A 62 20.46 4.65 -9.62
N PRO A 63 19.21 4.17 -9.70
CA PRO A 63 18.56 3.96 -10.99
C PRO A 63 18.72 5.21 -11.84
N ALA A 64 19.13 5.01 -13.10
CA ALA A 64 19.28 6.05 -14.09
C ALA A 64 18.06 6.97 -14.09
N GLY A 65 18.33 8.28 -14.18
CA GLY A 65 17.42 9.37 -13.82
C GLY A 65 16.03 9.30 -14.44
N LEU A 66 15.09 9.90 -13.72
CA LEU A 66 13.70 10.03 -14.14
C LEU A 66 13.60 10.76 -15.49
N PRO A 67 13.19 10.08 -16.57
CA PRO A 67 12.91 10.74 -17.83
C PRO A 67 11.45 11.21 -17.78
N GLY A 68 11.26 12.49 -17.48
CA GLY A 68 9.96 13.13 -17.61
C GLY A 68 10.10 14.64 -17.56
N ASP A 69 9.58 15.32 -18.58
CA ASP A 69 9.46 16.77 -18.55
C ASP A 69 8.46 17.19 -17.47
N ALA A 70 8.60 18.43 -16.99
CA ALA A 70 7.65 19.00 -16.05
C ALA A 70 6.24 19.04 -16.66
N LEU A 71 5.24 18.55 -15.93
CA LEU A 71 3.85 18.65 -16.33
C LEU A 71 3.33 20.05 -15.99
N LEU A 72 2.87 20.78 -17.02
CA LEU A 72 2.29 22.12 -16.82
C LEU A 72 0.81 21.99 -16.44
N HIS A 73 0.48 22.48 -15.24
CA HIS A 73 -0.88 22.64 -14.75
C HIS A 73 -1.29 24.12 -14.76
N PRO A 74 -2.60 24.45 -14.73
CA PRO A 74 -3.07 25.84 -14.79
C PRO A 74 -2.50 26.78 -13.72
N ARG A 75 -2.08 26.26 -12.56
CA ARG A 75 -1.58 27.05 -11.41
C ARG A 75 -0.23 26.58 -10.86
N ALA A 76 0.42 25.63 -11.53
CA ALA A 76 1.66 25.04 -11.04
C ALA A 76 2.39 24.30 -12.17
N ARG A 77 3.69 24.05 -11.98
CA ARG A 77 4.45 23.04 -12.72
C ARG A 77 4.78 21.87 -11.80
N TRP A 78 4.65 20.66 -12.31
CA TRP A 78 4.92 19.44 -11.55
C TRP A 78 6.16 18.77 -12.12
N VAL A 79 7.26 18.82 -11.38
CA VAL A 79 8.56 18.27 -11.80
C VAL A 79 8.71 16.87 -11.21
N PRO A 80 8.90 15.81 -12.02
CA PRO A 80 9.14 14.48 -11.48
C PRO A 80 10.46 14.44 -10.73
N VAL A 81 10.47 13.86 -9.53
CA VAL A 81 11.65 13.75 -8.66
C VAL A 81 11.83 12.34 -8.13
N PRO A 82 13.06 11.86 -7.88
CA PRO A 82 13.27 10.55 -7.30
C PRO A 82 12.78 10.54 -5.85
N TRP A 83 12.44 9.36 -5.34
CA TRP A 83 12.05 9.19 -3.93
C TRP A 83 13.10 9.68 -2.94
N SER A 84 14.39 9.68 -3.33
CA SER A 84 15.50 10.20 -2.52
C SER A 84 15.49 11.73 -2.37
N GLU A 85 14.74 12.46 -3.20
CA GLU A 85 14.60 13.93 -3.06
C GLU A 85 13.53 14.32 -2.03
N LEU A 86 12.75 13.38 -1.49
CA LEU A 86 11.73 13.66 -0.47
C LEU A 86 12.38 13.67 0.91
N PRO A 87 12.48 14.84 1.58
CA PRO A 87 13.08 14.92 2.91
C PRO A 87 12.30 14.07 3.91
N GLY A 88 13.00 13.24 4.68
CA GLY A 88 12.40 12.39 5.72
C GLY A 88 11.67 11.14 5.21
N TRP A 89 11.65 10.86 3.90
CA TRP A 89 10.93 9.69 3.35
C TRP A 89 11.37 8.36 3.96
N GLY A 90 12.67 8.17 4.18
CA GLY A 90 13.22 6.94 4.78
C GLY A 90 12.83 6.76 6.25
N ASP A 91 12.58 7.85 6.96
CA ASP A 91 12.32 7.88 8.40
C ASP A 91 10.82 7.95 8.74
N ASP A 92 9.98 8.33 7.78
CA ASP A 92 8.54 8.46 7.99
C ASP A 92 7.85 7.11 8.23
N ARG A 93 6.78 7.12 9.03
CA ARG A 93 5.99 5.94 9.37
C ARG A 93 4.91 5.71 8.32
N ALA A 94 5.31 5.21 7.16
CA ALA A 94 4.43 4.96 6.01
C ALA A 94 3.14 4.18 6.38
N LEU A 95 3.20 3.23 7.31
CA LEU A 95 2.05 2.45 7.77
C LEU A 95 0.93 3.33 8.36
N GLN A 96 1.27 4.49 8.93
CA GLN A 96 0.27 5.41 9.47
C GLN A 96 -0.53 6.11 8.36
N ALA A 97 0.03 6.24 7.17
CA ALA A 97 -0.65 6.78 6.00
C ALA A 97 -1.53 5.73 5.30
N TRP A 98 -1.29 4.42 5.51
CA TRP A 98 -1.98 3.36 4.78
C TRP A 98 -3.51 3.37 4.93
N PRO A 99 -4.10 3.55 6.13
CA PRO A 99 -5.56 3.63 6.26
C PRO A 99 -6.17 4.80 5.49
N ALA A 100 -5.47 5.93 5.38
CA ALA A 100 -5.95 7.08 4.61
C ALA A 100 -6.01 6.77 3.12
N LEU A 101 -4.97 6.11 2.57
CA LEU A 101 -4.98 5.64 1.18
C LEU A 101 -6.13 4.65 0.93
N GLN A 102 -6.31 3.68 1.82
CA GLN A 102 -7.39 2.69 1.70
C GLN A 102 -8.78 3.34 1.68
N ARG A 103 -9.04 4.34 2.54
CA ARG A 103 -10.30 5.10 2.49
C ARG A 103 -10.44 5.89 1.18
N GLY A 104 -9.36 6.50 0.68
CA GLY A 104 -9.36 7.16 -0.63
C GLY A 104 -9.71 6.20 -1.78
N CYS A 105 -9.42 4.92 -1.64
CA CYS A 105 -9.72 3.88 -2.62
C CYS A 105 -11.17 3.34 -2.59
N GLU A 106 -12.03 3.81 -1.69
CA GLU A 106 -13.47 3.43 -1.69
C GLU A 106 -14.19 3.94 -2.95
N LYS A 107 -13.79 5.11 -3.47
CA LYS A 107 -14.32 5.73 -4.69
C LYS A 107 -13.17 6.31 -5.52
N PRO A 108 -12.38 5.46 -6.19
CA PRO A 108 -11.17 5.90 -6.87
C PRO A 108 -11.49 6.74 -8.11
N ALA A 109 -10.71 7.79 -8.33
CA ALA A 109 -10.69 8.50 -9.62
C ALA A 109 -10.17 7.57 -10.73
N PRO A 110 -10.50 7.80 -12.02
CA PRO A 110 -10.11 6.91 -13.12
C PRO A 110 -8.60 6.56 -13.15
N ALA A 111 -7.72 7.54 -12.93
CA ALA A 111 -6.27 7.33 -12.90
C ALA A 111 -5.79 6.45 -11.73
N TRP A 112 -6.60 6.29 -10.68
CA TRP A 112 -6.25 5.53 -9.48
C TRP A 112 -6.81 4.10 -9.45
N ILE A 113 -7.64 3.72 -10.42
CA ILE A 113 -8.34 2.41 -10.43
C ILE A 113 -7.36 1.24 -10.25
N PHE A 114 -6.24 1.24 -10.98
CA PHE A 114 -5.26 0.15 -10.91
C PHE A 114 -4.50 0.11 -9.58
N VAL A 115 -4.05 1.26 -9.09
CA VAL A 115 -3.35 1.37 -7.79
C VAL A 115 -4.27 0.92 -6.66
N CYS A 116 -5.52 1.39 -6.66
CA CYS A 116 -6.51 1.03 -5.66
C CYS A 116 -6.96 -0.44 -5.75
N ALA A 117 -6.97 -1.05 -6.94
CA ALA A 117 -7.19 -2.49 -7.07
C ALA A 117 -6.08 -3.29 -6.40
N GLN A 118 -4.81 -2.86 -6.54
CA GLN A 118 -3.68 -3.51 -5.88
C GLN A 118 -3.64 -3.25 -4.37
N ALA A 119 -4.06 -2.06 -3.93
CA ALA A 119 -4.09 -1.72 -2.50
C ALA A 119 -5.10 -2.56 -1.69
N ARG A 120 -6.28 -2.88 -2.25
CA ARG A 120 -7.36 -3.59 -1.55
C ARG A 120 -6.99 -4.98 -1.00
N GLY A 121 -6.01 -5.65 -1.61
CA GLY A 121 -5.54 -6.98 -1.17
C GLY A 121 -4.19 -6.94 -0.46
N TYR A 122 -3.59 -5.75 -0.30
CA TYR A 122 -2.25 -5.61 0.24
C TYR A 122 -2.28 -5.28 1.73
N ALA A 123 -1.64 -6.13 2.52
CA ALA A 123 -1.38 -5.92 3.93
C ALA A 123 0.14 -5.75 4.11
N PRO A 124 0.65 -4.50 4.13
CA PRO A 124 2.09 -4.28 4.28
C PRO A 124 2.55 -4.76 5.68
N PRO A 125 3.63 -5.55 5.78
CA PRO A 125 4.12 -6.06 7.06
C PRO A 125 4.82 -5.00 7.93
N ASP A 126 5.44 -4.00 7.30
CA ASP A 126 6.19 -2.94 7.95
C ASP A 126 6.25 -1.67 7.07
N ASP A 127 6.83 -0.59 7.59
CA ASP A 127 6.98 0.67 6.86
C ASP A 127 7.89 0.54 5.62
N ALA A 128 8.91 -0.32 5.65
CA ALA A 128 9.83 -0.49 4.53
C ALA A 128 9.14 -1.14 3.33
N ALA A 129 8.41 -2.22 3.57
CA ALA A 129 7.61 -2.91 2.55
C ALA A 129 6.52 -1.99 1.97
N LEU A 130 5.97 -1.07 2.76
CA LEU A 130 5.01 -0.09 2.24
C LEU A 130 5.69 1.02 1.42
N ARG A 131 6.86 1.52 1.85
CA ARG A 131 7.64 2.48 1.06
C ARG A 131 8.04 1.90 -0.30
N ASP A 132 8.49 0.64 -0.32
CA ASP A 132 8.80 -0.07 -1.56
C ASP A 132 7.55 -0.24 -2.44
N TRP A 133 6.41 -0.56 -1.82
CA TRP A 133 5.15 -0.66 -2.54
C TRP A 133 4.77 0.65 -3.24
N PHE A 134 4.92 1.79 -2.54
CA PHE A 134 4.73 3.11 -3.12
C PHE A 134 5.71 3.39 -4.25
N ALA A 135 7.00 3.12 -4.02
CA ALA A 135 8.05 3.40 -4.99
C ALA A 135 7.91 2.62 -6.31
N GLN A 136 7.31 1.43 -6.26
CA GLN A 136 7.02 0.62 -7.44
C GLN A 136 5.80 1.09 -8.25
N ARG A 137 4.94 1.95 -7.68
CA ARG A 137 3.60 2.25 -8.22
C ARG A 137 3.34 3.72 -8.45
N LEU A 138 4.03 4.58 -7.73
CA LEU A 138 3.82 6.02 -7.74
C LEU A 138 5.11 6.74 -8.10
N GLN A 139 4.93 7.86 -8.78
CA GLN A 139 5.97 8.81 -9.12
C GLN A 139 5.76 10.07 -8.28
N PRO A 140 6.71 10.48 -7.42
CA PRO A 140 6.61 11.76 -6.75
C PRO A 140 6.89 12.90 -7.73
N TYR A 141 6.14 13.98 -7.54
CA TYR A 141 6.32 15.24 -8.26
C TYR A 141 6.53 16.36 -7.26
N ARG A 142 7.60 17.14 -7.44
CA ARG A 142 7.74 18.43 -6.76
C ARG A 142 6.81 19.43 -7.44
N VAL A 143 5.93 20.04 -6.65
CA VAL A 143 4.98 21.04 -7.12
C VAL A 143 5.61 22.41 -6.92
N GLU A 144 5.73 23.17 -8.00
CA GLU A 144 6.38 24.48 -8.02
C GLU A 144 5.46 25.51 -8.70
N ALA A 145 5.63 26.79 -8.37
CA ALA A 145 5.07 27.89 -9.14
C ALA A 145 5.69 27.94 -10.55
N HIS A 146 5.08 28.69 -11.47
CA HIS A 146 5.54 28.79 -12.86
C HIS A 146 6.95 29.40 -13.00
N ASP A 147 7.36 30.24 -12.06
CA ASP A 147 8.71 30.81 -11.97
C ASP A 147 9.73 29.87 -11.29
N GLY A 148 9.28 28.71 -10.80
CA GLY A 148 10.10 27.68 -10.19
C GLY A 148 10.25 27.76 -8.69
N GLU A 149 9.53 28.66 -8.02
CA GLU A 149 9.45 28.68 -6.56
C GLU A 149 8.81 27.37 -6.04
N ALA A 150 9.41 26.73 -5.02
CA ALA A 150 9.00 25.44 -4.46
C ALA A 150 8.57 25.49 -2.97
N GLN A 151 8.68 26.63 -2.31
CA GLN A 151 8.30 26.85 -0.91
C GLN A 151 6.84 27.31 -0.80
N GLY A 152 6.13 26.75 0.17
CA GLY A 152 4.75 27.10 0.45
C GLY A 152 4.48 27.21 1.95
N LEU A 153 3.36 27.86 2.29
CA LEU A 153 2.86 27.91 3.66
C LEU A 153 1.96 26.71 3.95
N ALA A 154 2.37 25.85 4.87
CA ALA A 154 1.50 24.81 5.43
C ALA A 154 0.71 25.37 6.63
N THR A 155 -0.62 25.28 6.56
CA THR A 155 -1.53 25.65 7.66
C THR A 155 -2.27 24.42 8.19
N GLY A 156 -2.80 24.51 9.41
CA GLY A 156 -3.54 23.42 10.06
C GLY A 156 -5.03 23.73 10.19
N TYR A 157 -5.85 22.69 10.11
CA TYR A 157 -7.26 22.71 10.51
C TYR A 157 -7.53 21.52 11.42
N PHE A 158 -8.57 21.61 12.26
CA PHE A 158 -9.05 20.49 13.07
C PHE A 158 -10.58 20.52 13.12
N GLU A 159 -11.18 19.39 13.51
CA GLU A 159 -12.61 19.28 13.76
C GLU A 159 -12.86 19.42 15.27
N PRO A 160 -13.49 20.52 15.73
CA PRO A 160 -13.74 20.71 17.17
C PRO A 160 -14.83 19.75 17.66
N LEU A 161 -14.60 19.18 18.84
CA LEU A 161 -15.60 18.40 19.54
C LEU A 161 -16.44 19.34 20.41
N VAL A 162 -17.75 19.40 20.16
CA VAL A 162 -18.69 20.30 20.85
C VAL A 162 -19.79 19.50 21.54
N ASP A 163 -19.89 19.64 22.87
CA ASP A 163 -20.96 19.05 23.68
C ASP A 163 -22.30 19.79 23.51
N ALA A 164 -23.02 19.49 22.43
CA ALA A 164 -24.27 20.14 22.07
C ALA A 164 -25.52 19.35 22.51
N ALA A 165 -26.66 20.04 22.64
CA ALA A 165 -27.98 19.42 22.76
C ALA A 165 -28.99 20.13 21.85
N ARG A 166 -29.99 19.38 21.35
CA ARG A 166 -31.01 19.91 20.43
C ARG A 166 -32.04 20.83 21.11
N ALA A 167 -32.35 20.58 22.38
CA ALA A 167 -33.25 21.41 23.17
C ALA A 167 -32.47 22.29 24.17
N PRO A 168 -32.96 23.49 24.51
CA PRO A 168 -32.38 24.31 25.56
C PRO A 168 -32.34 23.55 26.88
N ARG A 169 -31.20 23.59 27.56
CA ARG A 169 -31.00 23.01 28.90
C ARG A 169 -30.38 24.06 29.82
N ALA A 170 -30.92 24.23 31.01
CA ALA A 170 -30.32 25.08 32.03
C ALA A 170 -28.87 24.61 32.31
N GLY A 171 -27.91 25.54 32.33
CA GLY A 171 -26.50 25.26 32.64
C GLY A 171 -25.61 24.77 31.47
N ALA A 172 -26.10 24.75 30.23
CA ALA A 172 -25.31 24.31 29.07
C ALA A 172 -24.08 25.19 28.78
N VAL A 173 -24.13 26.48 29.12
CA VAL A 173 -23.05 27.45 28.87
C VAL A 173 -21.94 27.36 29.92
N GLU A 174 -22.23 26.82 31.12
CA GLU A 174 -21.31 26.90 32.26
C GLU A 174 -20.23 25.82 32.28
N ARG A 175 -20.42 24.70 31.57
CA ARG A 175 -19.42 23.62 31.48
C ARG A 175 -18.31 23.88 30.44
N ALA A 176 -18.59 24.68 29.42
CA ALA A 176 -17.58 25.04 28.41
C ALA A 176 -16.45 25.91 29.00
N ALA A 177 -16.70 26.62 30.11
CA ALA A 177 -15.73 27.50 30.76
C ALA A 177 -14.79 26.80 31.78
N ARG A 178 -15.01 25.51 32.09
CA ARG A 178 -14.23 24.78 33.12
C ARG A 178 -13.26 23.73 32.56
N LEU A 179 -13.16 23.60 31.25
CA LEU A 179 -12.31 22.61 30.56
C LEU A 179 -11.15 23.26 29.79
N GLY A 180 -10.87 24.55 30.03
CA GLY A 180 -9.71 25.27 29.50
C GLY A 180 -8.65 25.48 30.56
#